data_AF-A0A1V8TDB9-F1
#
_entry.id   AF-A0A1V8TDB9-F1
#
_cell.length_a   1.000
_cell.length_b   1.000
_cell.length_c   1.000
_cell.angle_alpha   90.00
_cell.angle_beta   90.00
_cell.angle_gamma   90.00
#
_symmetry.space_group_name_H-M   'P 1'
#
loop_
_entity.id
_entity.type
_entity.pdbx_description
1 polymer ?
#
loop_
_entity_poly.entity_id
_entity_poly.type
_entity_poly.pdbx_seq_one_letter_code
_entity_poly.pdbx_strand_id
1 'polypeptide(L)'
;LLIECCVEFITMISTEANDIAEKEAKKTIACEHISKSLEELGFGDYVPEMEKVAEDFKTSQVRKTGKLNTSGHTPEELAAMQEELFKSAGEKYSKSEEQD
;
A
#
# COMPACT_ATOMS: atom_id res chain seq x y z
N LEU A 1 9.78 -10.67 29.37
CA LEU A 1 8.90 -11.81 29.06
C LEU A 1 7.97 -11.56 27.87
N LEU A 2 6.86 -10.79 27.99
CA LEU A 2 5.92 -10.66 26.86
C LEU A 2 6.54 -10.09 25.58
N ILE A 3 7.37 -9.06 25.69
CA ILE A 3 8.06 -8.47 24.53
C ILE A 3 8.97 -9.49 23.85
N GLU A 4 9.72 -10.27 24.64
CA GLU A 4 10.61 -11.30 24.13
C GLU A 4 9.82 -12.42 23.45
N CYS A 5 8.69 -12.84 24.03
CA CYS A 5 7.77 -13.80 23.40
C CYS A 5 7.20 -13.27 22.08
N CYS A 6 6.88 -11.96 21.98
CA CYS A 6 6.40 -11.37 20.74
C CYS A 6 7.50 -11.37 19.65
N VAL A 7 8.74 -11.06 20.02
CA VAL A 7 9.88 -11.12 19.09
C VAL A 7 10.09 -12.55 18.61
N GLU A 8 10.12 -13.51 19.54
CA GLU A 8 10.26 -14.93 19.23
C GLU A 8 9.13 -15.45 18.33
N PHE A 9 7.89 -15.05 18.60
CA PHE A 9 6.74 -15.40 17.75
C PHE A 9 6.91 -14.89 16.31
N ILE A 10 7.34 -13.63 16.14
CA ILE A 10 7.59 -13.07 14.82
C ILE A 10 8.72 -13.85 14.12
N THR A 11 9.80 -14.16 14.84
CA THR A 11 10.91 -14.94 14.29
C THR A 11 10.46 -16.33 13.85
N MET A 12 9.71 -17.05 14.69
CA MET A 12 9.18 -18.39 14.39
C MET A 12 8.31 -18.40 13.13
N ILE A 13 7.34 -17.47 13.03
CA ILE A 13 6.48 -17.33 11.85
C ILE A 13 7.30 -16.99 10.60
N SER A 14 8.30 -16.12 10.74
CA SER A 14 9.15 -15.70 9.63
C SER A 14 10.02 -16.84 9.09
N THR A 15 10.56 -17.68 9.97
CA THR A 15 11.33 -18.87 9.58
C THR A 15 10.46 -19.87 8.85
N GLU A 16 9.30 -20.23 9.42
CA GLU A 16 8.40 -21.20 8.77
C GLU A 16 7.87 -20.69 7.42
N ALA A 17 7.47 -19.41 7.34
CA ALA A 17 7.02 -18.83 6.09
C ALA A 17 8.13 -18.73 5.03
N ASN A 18 9.39 -18.55 5.44
CA ASN A 18 10.53 -18.59 4.54
C ASN A 18 10.73 -20.00 3.96
N ASP A 19 10.67 -21.03 4.81
CA ASP A 19 10.79 -22.43 4.36
C ASP A 19 9.67 -22.81 3.38
N ILE A 20 8.44 -22.36 3.62
CA ILE A 20 7.32 -22.53 2.68
C ILE A 20 7.60 -21.82 1.35
N ALA A 21 8.06 -20.56 1.38
CA ALA A 21 8.38 -19.81 0.17
C ALA A 21 9.50 -20.47 -0.65
N GLU A 22 10.54 -20.97 0.02
CA GLU A 22 11.65 -21.68 -0.62
C GLU A 22 11.21 -23.00 -1.25
N LYS A 23 10.34 -23.77 -0.57
CA LYS A 23 9.71 -24.99 -1.12
C LYS A 23 8.93 -24.69 -2.40
N GLU A 24 8.34 -23.51 -2.51
CA GLU A 24 7.62 -23.05 -3.71
C GLU A 24 8.51 -22.34 -4.75
N ALA A 25 9.84 -22.34 -4.56
CA ALA A 25 10.81 -21.64 -5.39
C ALA A 25 10.52 -20.13 -5.57
N LYS A 26 9.93 -19.51 -4.53
CA LYS A 26 9.65 -18.06 -4.48
C LYS A 26 10.75 -17.33 -3.72
N LYS A 27 11.22 -16.21 -4.28
CA LYS A 27 12.23 -15.34 -3.63
C LYS A 27 11.62 -14.29 -2.70
N THR A 28 10.29 -14.22 -2.63
CA THR A 28 9.56 -13.21 -1.87
C THR A 28 8.48 -13.92 -1.07
N ILE A 29 8.42 -13.61 0.23
CA ILE A 29 7.40 -14.12 1.11
C ILE A 29 6.10 -13.36 0.84
N ALA A 30 5.07 -14.07 0.39
CA ALA A 30 3.73 -13.53 0.17
C ALA A 30 2.81 -13.83 1.38
N CYS A 31 1.65 -13.17 1.43
CA CYS A 31 0.65 -13.40 2.48
C CYS A 31 0.24 -14.87 2.59
N GLU A 32 0.15 -15.58 1.46
CA GLU A 32 -0.20 -17.01 1.45
C GLU A 32 0.81 -17.89 2.21
N HIS A 33 2.10 -17.54 2.21
CA HIS A 33 3.10 -18.27 2.98
C HIS A 33 2.94 -18.02 4.48
N ILE A 34 2.47 -16.83 4.88
CA ILE A 34 2.17 -16.50 6.28
C ILE A 34 0.90 -17.23 6.74
N SER A 35 -0.14 -17.29 5.91
CA SER A 35 -1.36 -18.06 6.24
C SER A 35 -1.04 -19.54 6.44
N LYS A 36 -0.25 -20.14 5.55
CA LYS A 36 0.19 -21.53 5.68
C LYS A 36 1.07 -21.77 6.91
N SER A 37 2.00 -20.85 7.24
CA SER A 37 2.84 -21.03 8.43
C SER A 37 2.02 -20.97 9.73
N LEU A 38 1.00 -20.11 9.79
CA LEU A 38 0.07 -20.09 10.91
C LEU A 38 -0.69 -21.41 11.05
N GLU A 39 -1.14 -22.01 9.95
CA GLU A 39 -1.81 -23.32 9.98
C GLU A 39 -0.86 -24.44 10.42
N GLU A 40 0.35 -24.50 9.86
CA GLU A 40 1.35 -25.55 10.17
C GLU A 40 1.85 -25.47 11.62
N LEU A 41 1.94 -24.26 12.19
CA LEU A 41 2.34 -24.02 13.57
C LEU A 41 1.19 -24.14 14.58
N GLY A 42 -0.04 -24.43 14.14
CA GLY A 42 -1.20 -24.63 15.01
C GLY A 42 -1.92 -23.34 15.44
N PHE A 43 -1.70 -22.24 14.74
CA PHE A 43 -2.37 -20.94 14.92
C PHE A 43 -3.45 -20.67 13.84
N GLY A 44 -4.07 -21.73 13.29
CA GLY A 44 -5.08 -21.62 12.23
C GLY A 44 -6.24 -20.68 12.57
N ASP A 45 -6.60 -20.55 13.85
CA ASP A 45 -7.65 -19.63 14.32
C ASP A 45 -7.34 -18.15 14.04
N TYR A 46 -6.08 -17.80 13.74
CA TYR A 46 -5.67 -16.43 13.42
C TYR A 46 -5.79 -16.11 11.94
N VAL A 47 -5.87 -17.13 11.07
CA VAL A 47 -5.93 -16.97 9.62
C VAL A 47 -7.12 -16.09 9.17
N PRO A 48 -8.36 -16.26 9.69
CA PRO A 48 -9.50 -15.46 9.24
C PRO A 48 -9.33 -13.96 9.51
N GLU A 49 -8.74 -13.58 10.65
CA GLU A 49 -8.49 -12.17 10.97
C GLU A 49 -7.31 -11.62 10.14
N MET A 50 -6.29 -12.44 9.89
CA MET A 50 -5.17 -12.07 9.04
C MET A 50 -5.61 -11.81 7.59
N GLU A 51 -6.48 -12.65 7.03
CA GLU A 51 -6.99 -12.50 5.67
C GLU A 51 -7.82 -11.22 5.50
N LYS A 52 -8.66 -10.86 6.49
CA LYS A 52 -9.39 -9.59 6.50
C LYS A 52 -8.43 -8.39 6.42
N VAL A 53 -7.37 -8.39 7.22
CA VAL A 53 -6.36 -7.32 7.21
C VAL A 53 -5.63 -7.26 5.87
N ALA A 54 -5.32 -8.42 5.26
CA ALA A 54 -4.70 -8.48 3.94
C ALA A 54 -5.61 -7.90 2.84
N GLU A 55 -6.91 -8.18 2.89
CA GLU A 55 -7.91 -7.62 1.97
C GLU A 55 -8.04 -6.09 2.13
N ASP A 56 -8.10 -5.60 3.35
CA ASP A 56 -8.15 -4.17 3.65
C ASP A 56 -6.90 -3.44 3.16
N PHE A 57 -5.72 -4.04 3.31
CA PHE A 57 -4.47 -3.50 2.80
C PHE A 57 -4.48 -3.42 1.26
N LYS A 58 -4.93 -4.49 0.59
CA LYS A 58 -5.06 -4.54 -0.87
C LYS A 58 -6.02 -3.46 -1.38
N THR A 59 -7.18 -3.32 -0.74
CA THR A 59 -8.17 -2.29 -1.07
C THR A 59 -7.60 -0.88 -0.88
N SER A 60 -6.87 -0.66 0.21
CA SER A 60 -6.24 0.62 0.52
C SER A 60 -5.13 0.99 -0.48
N GLN A 61 -4.34 0.03 -0.93
CA GLN A 61 -3.34 0.19 -1.99
C GLN A 61 -4.00 0.59 -3.32
N VAL A 62 -5.05 -0.13 -3.72
CA VAL A 62 -5.79 0.17 -4.97
C VAL A 62 -6.39 1.58 -4.94
N ARG A 63 -6.97 2.02 -3.81
CA ARG A 63 -7.50 3.38 -3.67
C ARG A 63 -6.43 4.46 -3.81
N LYS A 64 -5.20 4.22 -3.36
CA LYS A 64 -4.09 5.18 -3.51
C LYS A 64 -3.68 5.31 -4.97
N THR A 65 -3.56 4.20 -5.69
CA THR A 65 -3.17 4.18 -7.12
C THR A 65 -4.31 4.68 -8.02
N GLY A 66 -5.55 4.40 -7.66
CA GLY A 66 -6.74 4.81 -8.41
C GLY A 66 -6.93 6.32 -8.49
N LYS A 67 -6.62 7.06 -7.40
CA LYS A 67 -6.74 8.53 -7.36
C LYS A 67 -5.95 9.27 -8.44
N LEU A 68 -4.82 8.71 -8.87
CA LEU A 68 -3.98 9.29 -9.93
C LEU A 68 -4.62 9.12 -11.33
N ASN A 69 -5.35 8.01 -11.54
CA ASN A 69 -5.91 7.62 -12.84
C ASN A 69 -7.38 8.04 -13.04
N THR A 70 -8.01 8.64 -12.02
CA THR A 70 -9.43 9.04 -12.04
C THR A 70 -9.69 10.47 -12.53
N SER A 71 -8.67 11.21 -12.99
CA SER A 71 -8.90 12.56 -13.53
C SER A 71 -9.86 12.56 -14.73
N GLY A 72 -10.04 11.44 -15.43
CA GLY A 72 -10.92 11.32 -16.60
C GLY A 72 -10.42 12.10 -17.82
N HIS A 73 -9.28 12.77 -17.68
CA HIS A 73 -8.64 13.61 -18.69
C HIS A 73 -7.33 12.96 -19.13
N THR A 74 -7.02 13.12 -20.41
CA THR A 74 -5.72 12.73 -20.93
C THR A 74 -4.61 13.61 -20.33
N PRO A 75 -3.34 13.15 -20.34
CA PRO A 75 -2.21 13.95 -19.87
C PRO A 75 -2.10 15.33 -20.56
N GLU A 76 -2.49 15.41 -21.83
CA GLU A 76 -2.44 16.63 -22.64
C GLU A 76 -3.51 17.64 -22.21
N GLU A 77 -4.74 17.18 -21.93
CA GLU A 77 -5.81 18.03 -21.39
C GLU A 77 -5.49 18.56 -19.99
N LEU A 78 -4.85 17.74 -19.14
CA LEU A 78 -4.40 18.17 -17.82
C LEU A 78 -3.31 19.23 -17.89
N ALA A 79 -2.36 19.10 -18.83
CA ALA A 79 -1.31 20.07 -19.03
C ALA A 79 -1.86 21.44 -19.48
N ALA A 80 -2.81 21.43 -20.42
CA ALA A 80 -3.49 22.66 -20.86
C ALA A 80 -4.24 23.36 -19.72
N MET A 81 -4.97 22.60 -18.89
CA MET A 81 -5.67 23.14 -17.73
C MET A 81 -4.69 23.71 -16.69
N GLN A 82 -3.56 23.04 -16.46
CA GLN A 82 -2.52 23.51 -15.54
C GLN A 82 -1.87 24.81 -16.03
N GLU A 83 -1.61 24.95 -17.32
CA GLU A 83 -1.07 26.18 -17.93
C GLU A 83 -2.04 27.37 -17.81
N GLU A 84 -3.33 27.14 -18.07
CA GLU A 84 -4.37 28.17 -17.90
C GLU A 84 -4.48 28.64 -16.44
N LEU A 85 -4.43 27.69 -15.49
CA LEU A 85 -4.41 28.00 -14.06
C LEU A 85 -3.19 28.85 -13.67
N PHE A 86 -1.99 28.53 -14.16
CA PHE A 86 -0.80 29.34 -13.91
C PHE A 86 -0.90 30.74 -14.52
N LYS A 87 -1.43 30.87 -15.73
CA LYS A 87 -1.63 32.16 -16.38
C LYS A 87 -2.61 33.03 -15.58
N SER A 88 -3.76 32.48 -15.19
CA SER A 88 -4.77 33.20 -14.41
C SER A 88 -4.27 33.59 -13.01
N ALA A 89 -3.42 32.76 -12.38
CA ALA A 89 -2.78 33.09 -11.11
C ALA A 89 -1.75 34.23 -11.28
N GLY A 90 -0.95 34.20 -12.34
CA GLY A 90 -0.01 35.26 -12.68
C GLY A 90 -0.70 36.60 -12.91
N GLU A 91 -1.78 36.62 -13.71
CA GLU A 91 -2.58 37.82 -13.97
C GLU A 91 -3.18 38.41 -12.67
N LYS A 92 -3.67 37.55 -11.76
CA LYS A 92 -4.18 37.99 -10.46
C LYS A 92 -3.08 38.56 -9.57
N TYR A 93 -1.89 37.95 -9.58
CA TYR A 93 -0.75 38.43 -8.80
C TYR A 93 -0.28 39.79 -9.31
N SER A 94 -0.05 39.95 -10.62
CA SER A 94 0.35 41.23 -11.22
C SER A 94 -0.70 42.32 -11.01
N LYS A 95 -1.99 41.99 -11.11
CA LYS A 95 -3.07 42.94 -10.84
C LYS A 95 -3.17 43.34 -9.36
N SER A 96 -2.69 42.49 -8.45
CA SER A 96 -2.63 42.80 -7.02
C SER A 96 -1.43 43.70 -6.71
N GLU A 97 -0.29 43.54 -7.40
CA GLU A 97 0.87 44.44 -7.28
C GLU A 97 0.62 45.84 -7.85
N GLU A 98 -0.31 46.01 -8.79
CA GLU A 98 -0.71 47.34 -9.31
C GLU A 98 -1.65 48.12 -8.37
N GLN A 99 -2.09 47.52 -7.25
CA GLN A 99 -3.08 48.10 -6.34
C GLN A 99 -2.53 48.53 -4.97
N ASP A 100 -1.22 48.44 -4.75
CA ASP A 100 -0.47 48.95 -3.59
C ASP A 100 0.32 50.25 -3.93
#